data_AF-B7B5S7-F1
#
_entry.id   AF-B7B5S7-F1
#
_cell.length_a   1.000
_cell.length_b   1.000
_cell.length_c   1.000
_cell.angle_alpha   90.00
_cell.angle_beta   90.00
_cell.angle_gamma   90.00
#
_symmetry.space_group_name_H-M   'P 1'
#
loop_
_entity.id
_entity.type
_entity.pdbx_description
1 polymer ?
#
loop_
_entity_poly.entity_id
_entity_poly.type
_entity_poly.pdbx_seq_one_letter_code
_entity_poly.pdbx_strand_id
1 'polypeptide(L)'
;MAYSLNGNVNYKVLNKMPYIVQDTVLRISMVVEPVHKHTARFTLDAGSMQIVEEAELEDVLHSILLETYSDRSFTSSDTIPLTSYSSGALYEVMVDGQLQQGGSYCNVRNAKLPPKEWHKTFGMKEYIWFELLFTGK
;
A
#
# COMPACT_ATOMS: atom_id res chain seq x y z
N MET A 1 2.95 -8.08 -3.11
CA MET A 1 2.78 -7.34 -1.85
C MET A 1 4.16 -7.03 -1.32
N ALA A 2 4.36 -5.81 -0.87
CA ALA A 2 5.60 -5.34 -0.27
C ALA A 2 5.30 -4.77 1.11
N TYR A 3 6.24 -4.95 2.04
CA TYR A 3 6.13 -4.52 3.41
C TYR A 3 7.40 -3.75 3.77
N SER A 4 7.23 -2.52 4.25
CA SER A 4 8.33 -1.72 4.80
C SER A 4 8.28 -1.77 6.31
N LEU A 5 9.43 -2.05 6.93
CA LEU A 5 9.66 -1.89 8.37
C LEU A 5 10.99 -1.17 8.60
N ASN A 6 10.91 0.04 9.15
CA ASN A 6 12.02 0.95 9.38
C ASN A 6 12.89 1.13 8.12
N GLY A 7 12.24 1.27 6.95
CA GLY A 7 12.90 1.43 5.66
C GLY A 7 13.38 0.14 5.01
N ASN A 8 13.38 -1.00 5.72
CA ASN A 8 13.69 -2.29 5.13
C ASN A 8 12.47 -2.82 4.38
N VAL A 9 12.64 -3.12 3.09
CA VAL A 9 11.54 -3.57 2.22
C VAL A 9 11.64 -5.07 1.97
N ASN A 10 10.55 -5.78 2.25
CA ASN A 10 10.38 -7.20 1.96
C ASN A 10 9.24 -7.42 0.97
N TYR A 11 9.36 -8.44 0.13
CA TYR A 11 8.36 -8.77 -0.90
C TYR A 11 7.78 -10.16 -0.71
N LYS A 12 6.46 -10.27 -0.92
CA LYS A 12 5.69 -11.51 -1.00
C LYS A 12 4.92 -11.53 -2.32
N VAL A 13 5.18 -12.54 -3.15
CA VAL A 13 4.40 -12.82 -4.36
C VAL A 13 3.09 -13.44 -3.92
N LEU A 14 1.97 -12.82 -4.28
CA LEU A 14 0.65 -13.26 -3.85
C LEU A 14 0.01 -14.26 -4.82
N ASN A 15 0.32 -14.15 -6.11
CA ASN A 15 -0.15 -15.05 -7.15
C ASN A 15 1.00 -15.92 -7.67
N LYS A 16 0.97 -17.22 -7.36
CA LYS A 16 2.01 -18.14 -7.85
C LYS A 16 1.91 -18.41 -9.36
N MET A 17 0.71 -18.33 -9.92
CA MET A 17 0.49 -18.42 -11.37
C MET A 17 0.13 -17.02 -11.91
N PRO A 18 0.74 -16.58 -13.02
CA PRO A 18 0.36 -15.34 -13.68
C PRO A 18 -1.10 -15.35 -14.09
N TYR A 19 -1.76 -14.21 -13.91
CA TYR A 19 -3.12 -13.99 -14.40
C TYR A 19 -3.05 -13.46 -15.84
N ILE A 20 -3.74 -14.14 -16.77
CA ILE A 20 -3.78 -13.72 -18.17
C ILE A 20 -5.01 -12.85 -18.39
N VAL A 21 -4.78 -11.59 -18.76
CA VAL A 21 -5.85 -10.66 -19.12
C VAL A 21 -6.02 -10.71 -20.64
N GLN A 22 -7.19 -11.14 -21.10
CA GLN A 22 -7.56 -11.14 -22.52
C GLN A 22 -8.32 -9.86 -22.94
N ASP A 23 -8.29 -8.85 -22.08
CA ASP A 23 -8.94 -7.56 -22.24
C ASP A 23 -7.88 -6.44 -22.21
N THR A 24 -8.26 -5.27 -22.72
CA THR A 24 -7.52 -4.02 -22.57
C THR A 24 -7.68 -3.40 -21.17
N VAL A 25 -8.68 -3.83 -20.41
CA VAL A 25 -8.98 -3.32 -19.07
C VAL A 25 -8.81 -4.40 -18.01
N LEU A 26 -7.94 -4.13 -17.03
CA LEU A 26 -7.83 -4.90 -15.79
C LEU A 26 -8.54 -4.12 -14.67
N ARG A 27 -9.55 -4.72 -14.03
CA ARG A 27 -10.19 -4.18 -12.84
C ARG A 27 -9.71 -4.93 -11.61
N ILE A 28 -9.22 -4.19 -10.63
CA ILE A 28 -8.76 -4.72 -9.35
C ILE A 28 -9.56 -4.01 -8.26
N SER A 29 -10.24 -4.76 -7.41
CA SER A 29 -10.87 -4.26 -6.20
C SER A 29 -10.07 -4.74 -5.00
N MET A 30 -9.85 -3.86 -4.02
CA MET A 30 -9.17 -4.21 -2.79
C MET A 30 -10.02 -3.77 -1.60
N VAL A 31 -10.16 -4.69 -0.64
CA VAL A 31 -10.81 -4.43 0.64
C VAL A 31 -9.83 -4.80 1.74
N VAL A 32 -9.76 -3.98 2.79
CA VAL A 32 -8.96 -4.24 3.97
C VAL A 32 -9.85 -4.18 5.21
N GLU A 33 -9.72 -5.21 6.04
CA GLU A 33 -10.46 -5.35 7.28
C GLU A 33 -9.48 -5.49 8.45
N PRO A 34 -9.59 -4.67 9.51
CA PRO A 34 -8.86 -4.88 10.74
C PRO A 34 -9.46 -6.09 11.47
N VAL A 35 -8.75 -7.22 11.47
CA VAL A 35 -9.20 -8.46 12.15
C VAL A 35 -8.82 -8.42 13.62
N HIS A 36 -7.67 -7.86 13.93
CA HIS A 36 -7.19 -7.64 15.29
C HIS A 36 -6.37 -6.34 15.39
N LYS A 37 -5.96 -5.96 16.61
CA LYS A 37 -5.19 -4.73 16.86
C LYS A 37 -3.94 -4.60 15.98
N HIS A 38 -3.29 -5.73 15.68
CA HIS A 38 -2.05 -5.77 14.91
C HIS A 38 -2.16 -6.63 13.64
N THR A 39 -3.37 -6.94 13.19
CA THR A 39 -3.58 -7.81 12.02
C THR A 39 -4.66 -7.24 11.12
N ALA A 40 -4.30 -7.04 9.86
CA ALA A 40 -5.22 -6.65 8.80
C ALA A 40 -5.35 -7.78 7.78
N ARG A 41 -6.58 -8.02 7.33
CA ARG A 41 -6.89 -8.94 6.23
C ARG A 41 -7.16 -8.15 4.97
N PHE A 42 -6.42 -8.49 3.93
CA PHE A 42 -6.49 -7.92 2.61
C PHE A 42 -7.19 -8.90 1.69
N THR A 43 -8.24 -8.45 1.02
CA THR A 43 -8.92 -9.19 -0.03
C THR A 43 -8.73 -8.45 -1.34
N LEU A 44 -8.05 -9.09 -2.29
CA LEU A 44 -7.83 -8.60 -3.64
C LEU A 44 -8.70 -9.39 -4.61
N ASP A 45 -9.55 -8.70 -5.35
CA ASP A 45 -10.41 -9.28 -6.39
C ASP A 45 -10.01 -8.71 -7.74
N ALA A 46 -9.69 -9.59 -8.69
CA ALA A 46 -9.39 -9.26 -10.07
C ALA A 46 -10.30 -10.05 -11.03
N GLY A 47 -11.60 -10.08 -10.74
CA GLY A 47 -12.63 -10.74 -11.56
C GLY A 47 -12.68 -12.25 -11.32
N SER A 48 -11.89 -13.01 -12.07
CA SER A 48 -11.87 -14.49 -11.94
C SER A 48 -10.84 -14.99 -10.93
N MET A 49 -10.12 -14.09 -10.27
CA MET A 49 -9.12 -14.41 -9.25
C MET A 49 -9.42 -13.60 -7.99
N GLN A 50 -9.51 -14.30 -6.86
CA GLN A 50 -9.56 -13.69 -5.54
C GLN A 50 -8.36 -14.18 -4.72
N ILE A 51 -7.71 -13.24 -4.04
CA ILE A 51 -6.58 -13.50 -3.15
C ILE A 51 -6.95 -12.92 -1.78
N VAL A 52 -6.77 -13.72 -0.73
CA VAL A 52 -6.94 -13.30 0.66
C VAL A 52 -5.59 -13.44 1.36
N GLU A 53 -5.14 -12.38 2.00
CA GLU A 53 -3.87 -12.33 2.71
C GLU A 53 -4.03 -11.63 4.05
N GLU A 54 -3.42 -12.17 5.09
CA GLU A 54 -3.34 -11.53 6.39
C GLU A 54 -1.91 -11.06 6.62
N ALA A 55 -1.77 -9.86 7.18
CA ALA A 55 -0.47 -9.30 7.52
C ALA A 55 -0.51 -8.64 8.89
N GLU A 56 0.61 -8.75 9.59
CA GLU A 56 0.83 -8.08 10.86
C GLU A 56 1.35 -6.66 10.62
N LEU A 57 0.79 -5.70 11.36
CA LEU A 57 1.23 -4.31 11.42
C LEU A 57 1.10 -3.78 12.85
N GLU A 58 2.00 -2.91 13.27
CA GLU A 58 1.97 -2.21 14.56
C GLU A 58 0.71 -1.32 14.71
N ASP A 59 0.29 -0.64 13.64
CA ASP A 59 -0.83 0.32 13.70
C ASP A 59 -1.87 0.09 12.61
N VAL A 60 -2.69 -0.94 12.82
CA VAL A 60 -3.79 -1.26 11.91
C VAL A 60 -4.94 -0.24 12.01
N LEU A 61 -5.22 0.30 13.19
CA LEU A 61 -6.42 1.10 13.45
C LEU A 61 -6.36 2.51 12.86
N HIS A 62 -5.16 3.08 12.71
CA HIS A 62 -4.97 4.39 12.08
C HIS A 62 -4.47 4.29 10.64
N SER A 63 -4.41 3.08 10.10
CA SER A 63 -4.03 2.85 8.70
C SER A 63 -5.25 2.82 7.79
N ILE A 64 -5.11 3.37 6.59
CA ILE A 64 -6.14 3.34 5.55
C ILE A 64 -5.56 2.80 4.24
N LEU A 65 -6.43 2.32 3.36
CA LEU A 65 -6.06 2.19 1.95
C LEU A 65 -5.81 3.58 1.37
N LEU A 66 -4.61 3.76 0.83
CA LEU A 66 -4.09 5.03 0.35
C LEU A 66 -3.57 4.85 -1.07
N GLU A 67 -4.11 5.63 -2.02
CA GLU A 67 -3.70 5.56 -3.41
C GLU A 67 -2.26 6.00 -3.61
N THR A 68 -1.58 5.34 -4.55
CA THR A 68 -0.21 5.68 -4.94
C THR A 68 -0.22 6.40 -6.28
N TYR A 69 -0.22 7.73 -6.25
CA TYR A 69 -0.11 8.52 -7.48
C TYR A 69 1.34 8.60 -7.95
N SER A 70 1.55 8.49 -9.27
CA SER A 70 2.84 8.77 -9.90
C SER A 70 2.77 10.08 -10.66
N ASP A 71 3.90 10.77 -10.74
CA ASP A 71 4.10 11.95 -11.59
C ASP A 71 4.50 11.58 -13.03
N ARG A 72 4.69 10.28 -13.31
CA ARG A 72 5.02 9.76 -14.64
C ARG A 72 4.04 8.69 -15.09
N SER A 73 4.03 8.44 -16.40
CA SER A 73 3.36 7.28 -16.98
C SER A 73 4.13 5.99 -16.72
N PHE A 74 3.39 4.89 -16.63
CA PHE A 74 3.92 3.54 -16.54
C PHE A 74 3.97 2.83 -17.89
N THR A 75 4.90 1.90 -18.00
CA THR A 75 5.11 1.00 -19.15
C THR A 75 5.02 -0.46 -18.68
N SER A 76 4.94 -1.41 -19.61
CA SER A 76 4.95 -2.84 -19.28
C SER A 76 6.28 -3.34 -18.69
N SER A 77 7.34 -2.53 -18.69
CA SER A 77 8.59 -2.84 -17.99
C SER A 77 8.61 -2.36 -16.53
N ASP A 78 7.61 -1.59 -16.10
CA ASP A 78 7.55 -1.05 -14.76
C ASP A 78 6.86 -2.01 -13.78
N THR A 79 7.28 -1.94 -12.52
CA THR A 79 6.48 -2.39 -11.38
C THR A 79 5.55 -1.25 -10.99
N ILE A 80 4.23 -1.50 -11.04
CA ILE A 80 3.23 -0.45 -10.81
C ILE A 80 2.69 -0.59 -9.37
N PRO A 81 2.95 0.37 -8.47
CA PRO A 81 2.27 0.40 -7.18
C PRO A 81 0.79 0.71 -7.40
N LEU A 82 -0.08 -0.16 -6.87
CA LEU A 82 -1.53 -0.06 -7.01
C LEU A 82 -2.14 0.79 -5.90
N THR A 83 -1.86 0.42 -4.66
CA THR A 83 -2.34 1.07 -3.45
C THR A 83 -1.48 0.64 -2.27
N SER A 84 -1.58 1.39 -1.19
CA SER A 84 -0.87 1.14 0.07
C SER A 84 -1.84 1.06 1.24
N TYR A 85 -1.41 0.45 2.33
CA TYR A 85 -2.09 0.48 3.61
C TYR A 85 -1.15 1.09 4.64
N SER A 86 -1.52 2.27 5.16
CA SER A 86 -0.61 3.07 5.96
C SER A 86 -1.32 4.12 6.83
N SER A 87 -0.69 4.48 7.94
CA SER A 87 -1.03 5.62 8.81
C SER A 87 -0.62 7.00 8.24
N GLY A 88 0.06 7.02 7.09
CA GLY A 88 0.54 8.26 6.48
C GLY A 88 1.78 8.85 7.17
N ALA A 89 2.14 10.08 6.82
CA ALA A 89 3.27 10.76 7.43
C ALA A 89 2.87 11.31 8.80
N LEU A 90 3.48 10.78 9.87
CA LEU A 90 3.18 11.22 11.23
C LEU A 90 3.71 12.63 11.49
N TYR A 91 2.89 13.45 12.15
CA TYR A 91 3.26 14.80 12.57
C TYR A 91 2.59 15.13 13.92
N GLU A 92 3.16 16.09 14.64
CA GLU A 92 2.57 16.60 15.87
C GLU A 92 1.58 17.72 15.56
N VAL A 93 0.43 17.71 16.22
CA VAL A 93 -0.63 18.71 16.03
C VAL A 93 -1.28 19.05 17.37
N MET A 94 -1.64 20.31 17.55
CA MET A 94 -2.38 20.78 18.72
C MET A 94 -3.88 20.62 18.47
N VAL A 95 -4.55 19.82 19.30
CA VAL A 95 -6.01 19.64 19.29
C VAL A 95 -6.49 19.94 20.71
N ASP A 96 -7.41 20.90 20.84
CA ASP A 96 -7.96 21.35 22.13
C ASP A 96 -6.89 21.71 23.19
N GLY A 97 -5.79 22.30 22.75
CA GLY A 97 -4.69 22.68 23.65
C GLY A 97 -3.81 21.52 24.14
N GLN A 98 -4.02 20.30 23.61
CA GLN A 98 -3.16 19.14 23.85
C GLN A 98 -2.37 18.77 22.60
N LEU A 99 -1.11 18.40 22.80
CA LEU A 99 -0.27 17.86 21.73
C LEU A 99 -0.71 16.44 21.42
N GLN A 100 -1.07 16.18 20.17
CA GLN A 100 -1.49 14.87 19.66
C GLN A 100 -0.65 14.50 18.43
N GLN A 101 -0.63 13.21 18.10
CA GLN A 101 -0.02 12.71 16.88
C GLN A 101 -1.09 12.55 15.80
N GLY A 102 -0.89 13.20 14.66
CA GLY A 102 -1.72 13.05 13.47
C GLY A 102 -1.00 12.29 12.36
N GLY A 103 -1.77 11.63 11.50
CA GLY A 103 -1.29 11.03 10.24
C GLY A 103 -1.69 11.87 9.04
N SER A 104 -0.72 12.30 8.23
CA SER A 104 -0.98 13.06 7.00
C SER A 104 -0.97 12.15 5.77
N TYR A 105 -2.13 11.57 5.45
CA TYR A 105 -2.31 10.76 4.25
C TYR A 105 -2.13 11.59 2.97
N CYS A 106 -2.65 12.82 2.98
CA CYS A 106 -2.60 13.72 1.83
C CYS A 106 -1.16 14.10 1.44
N ASN A 107 -0.28 14.36 2.40
CA ASN A 107 1.12 14.68 2.09
C ASN A 107 1.81 13.52 1.40
N VAL A 108 1.60 12.29 1.89
CA VAL A 108 2.18 11.07 1.29
C VAL A 108 1.65 10.87 -0.12
N ARG A 109 0.32 10.89 -0.30
CA ARG A 109 -0.33 10.72 -1.61
C ARG A 109 0.08 11.79 -2.62
N ASN A 110 0.10 13.06 -2.21
CA ASN A 110 0.32 14.20 -3.11
C ASN A 110 1.79 14.42 -3.43
N ALA A 111 2.72 13.81 -2.69
CA ALA A 111 4.14 13.86 -3.02
C ALA A 111 4.48 13.06 -4.30
N LYS A 112 3.57 12.17 -4.73
CA LYS A 112 3.72 11.35 -5.95
C LYS A 112 4.99 10.48 -6.00
N LEU A 113 5.57 10.21 -4.82
CA LEU A 113 6.74 9.36 -4.66
C LEU A 113 6.30 7.89 -4.58
N PRO A 114 7.09 6.95 -5.11
CA PRO A 114 6.80 5.53 -4.95
C PRO A 114 6.90 5.12 -3.47
N PRO A 115 6.09 4.15 -3.00
CA PRO A 115 6.08 3.73 -1.59
C PRO A 115 7.45 3.36 -1.01
N LYS A 116 8.34 2.79 -1.83
CA LYS A 116 9.72 2.46 -1.41
C LYS A 116 10.55 3.67 -0.93
N GLU A 117 10.16 4.89 -1.28
CA GLU A 117 10.87 6.13 -0.91
C GLU A 117 10.23 6.88 0.27
N TRP A 118 9.06 6.42 0.75
CA TRP A 118 8.31 7.12 1.80
C TRP A 118 9.02 7.10 3.14
N HIS A 119 9.65 5.99 3.53
CA HIS A 119 10.45 5.96 4.75
C HIS A 119 11.53 7.06 4.74
N LYS A 120 12.32 7.15 3.67
CA LYS A 120 13.40 8.15 3.53
C LYS A 120 12.86 9.58 3.56
N THR A 121 11.68 9.82 3.00
CA THR A 121 11.11 11.16 2.82
C THR A 121 10.32 11.64 4.04
N PHE A 122 9.54 10.74 4.65
CA PHE A 122 8.56 11.06 5.69
C PHE A 122 8.87 10.42 7.04
N GLY A 123 9.92 9.60 7.14
CA GLY A 123 10.25 8.88 8.37
C GLY A 123 9.22 7.81 8.75
N MET A 124 8.39 7.36 7.80
CA MET A 124 7.34 6.37 8.05
C MET A 124 7.96 5.05 8.47
N LYS A 125 7.50 4.51 9.61
CA LYS A 125 8.09 3.32 10.24
C LYS A 125 7.61 2.03 9.61
N GLU A 126 6.31 1.91 9.35
CA GLU A 126 5.73 0.67 8.87
C GLU A 126 4.57 0.95 7.93
N TYR A 127 4.51 0.20 6.82
CA TYR A 127 3.41 0.25 5.85
C TYR A 127 3.51 -0.91 4.85
N ILE A 128 2.37 -1.26 4.26
CA ILE A 128 2.26 -2.27 3.19
C ILE A 128 1.88 -1.57 1.89
N TRP A 129 2.34 -2.09 0.76
CA TRP A 129 1.77 -1.74 -0.54
C TRP A 129 1.68 -2.93 -1.49
N PHE A 130 0.84 -2.79 -2.49
CA PHE A 130 0.58 -3.80 -3.50
C PHE A 130 1.09 -3.32 -4.84
N GLU A 131 1.71 -4.23 -5.57
CA GLU A 131 2.33 -3.95 -6.85
C GLU A 131 1.81 -4.90 -7.90
N LEU A 132 1.59 -4.37 -9.10
CA LEU A 132 1.34 -5.13 -10.31
C LEU A 132 2.67 -5.34 -11.04
N LEU A 133 2.90 -6.59 -11.41
CA LEU A 133 4.07 -7.04 -12.17
C LEU A 133 3.58 -7.62 -13.50
N PHE A 134 4.11 -7.12 -14.61
CA PHE A 134 3.91 -7.75 -15.92
C PHE A 134 4.96 -8.85 -16.12
N THR A 135 4.51 -10.04 -16.52
CA THR A 135 5.37 -11.21 -16.78
C THR A 135 5.10 -11.75 -18.17
N GLY A 136 6.13 -12.28 -18.84
CA GLY A 136 6.00 -12.87 -20.19
C GLY A 136 6.26 -11.88 -21.33
N LYS A 137 7.52 -11.45 -21.47
CA LYS A 137 8.01 -10.88 -22.74
C LYS A 137 8.15 -11.97 -23.79
#